data_AF-A0A662RIM4-F1
#
_entry.id   AF-A0A662RIM4-F1
#
_cell.length_a   1.000
_cell.length_b   1.000
_cell.length_c   1.000
_cell.angle_alpha   90.00
_cell.angle_beta   90.00
_cell.angle_gamma   90.00
#
_symmetry.space_group_name_H-M   'P 1'
#
loop_
_entity.id
_entity.type
_entity.pdbx_description
1 polymer ?
#
loop_
_entity_poly.entity_id
_entity_poly.type
_entity_poly.pdbx_seq_one_letter_code
_entity_poly.pdbx_strand_id
1 'polypeptide(L)'
;MNPEQAKDRARALLNVIETMYEIQITNLEEVIEAIIQKTLDEQEILTICTALNSWVAMNVLVREVEIPVEVVNGLTEKILCTHN
;
A
#
# COMPACT_ATOMS: atom_id res chain seq x y z
N MET A 1 -13.11 -9.46 0.73
CA MET A 1 -13.01 -9.63 2.20
C MET A 1 -13.92 -8.61 2.89
N ASN A 2 -14.15 -8.71 4.21
CA ASN A 2 -14.78 -7.60 4.94
C ASN A 2 -13.76 -6.45 5.18
N PRO A 3 -14.20 -5.23 5.55
CA PRO A 3 -13.30 -4.09 5.72
C PRO A 3 -12.21 -4.29 6.78
N GLU A 4 -12.51 -4.97 7.90
CA GLU A 4 -11.55 -5.21 8.97
C GLU A 4 -10.43 -6.16 8.51
N GLN A 5 -10.81 -7.26 7.85
CA GLN A 5 -9.87 -8.20 7.23
C GLN A 5 -9.01 -7.53 6.15
N ALA A 6 -9.59 -6.64 5.35
CA ALA A 6 -8.85 -5.88 4.34
C ALA A 6 -7.82 -4.93 4.98
N LYS A 7 -8.19 -4.23 6.07
CA LYS A 7 -7.27 -3.39 6.85
C LYS A 7 -6.12 -4.20 7.43
N ASP A 8 -6.41 -5.32 8.07
CA ASP A 8 -5.40 -6.20 8.65
C ASP A 8 -4.44 -6.75 7.59
N ARG A 9 -5.00 -7.12 6.42
CA ARG A 9 -4.21 -7.62 5.30
C ARG A 9 -3.27 -6.55 4.75
N ALA A 10 -3.79 -5.34 4.47
CA ALA A 10 -2.99 -4.22 3.98
C ALA A 10 -1.90 -3.83 4.99
N ARG A 11 -2.25 -3.73 6.28
CA ARG A 11 -1.29 -3.44 7.35
C ARG A 11 -0.17 -4.48 7.41
N ALA A 12 -0.51 -5.77 7.40
CA ALA A 12 0.48 -6.82 7.46
C ALA A 12 1.48 -6.74 6.30
N LEU A 13 1.01 -6.43 5.09
CA LEU A 13 1.87 -6.26 3.91
C LEU A 13 2.73 -5.00 3.99
N LEU A 14 2.20 -3.87 4.47
CA LEU A 14 2.95 -2.63 4.65
C LEU A 14 4.02 -2.75 5.75
N ASN A 15 3.73 -3.45 6.85
CA ASN A 15 4.72 -3.74 7.90
C ASN A 15 5.89 -4.60 7.40
N VAL A 16 5.64 -5.50 6.43
CA VAL A 16 6.71 -6.26 5.77
C VAL A 16 7.63 -5.32 4.99
N ILE A 17 7.08 -4.31 4.32
CA ILE A 17 7.86 -3.29 3.60
C ILE A 17 8.71 -2.48 4.59
N GLU A 18 8.11 -2.01 5.68
CA GLU A 18 8.85 -1.31 6.75
C GLU A 18 10.02 -2.13 7.27
N THR A 19 9.79 -3.41 7.55
CA THR A 19 10.81 -4.33 8.05
C THR A 19 11.91 -4.58 7.01
N MET A 20 11.53 -4.77 5.74
CA MET A 20 12.47 -5.11 4.67
C MET A 20 13.44 -3.96 4.35
N TYR A 21 12.98 -2.71 4.45
CA TYR A 21 13.78 -1.53 4.17
C TYR A 21 14.29 -0.79 5.42
N GLU A 22 14.04 -1.34 6.61
CA GLU A 22 14.35 -0.72 7.91
C GLU A 22 13.84 0.74 8.02
N ILE A 23 12.60 0.96 7.58
CA ILE A 23 11.93 2.26 7.58
C ILE A 23 10.67 2.27 8.46
N GLN A 24 10.15 3.48 8.66
CA GLN A 24 8.83 3.74 9.22
C GLN A 24 7.99 4.53 8.22
N ILE A 25 6.82 4.00 7.85
CA ILE A 25 5.80 4.69 7.06
C ILE A 25 5.00 5.57 8.02
N THR A 26 5.25 6.87 7.96
CA THR A 26 4.70 7.83 8.93
C THR A 26 3.19 8.04 8.80
N ASN A 27 2.64 7.82 7.61
CA ASN A 27 1.21 7.93 7.30
C ASN A 27 0.54 6.56 7.01
N LEU A 28 0.97 5.51 7.71
CA LEU A 28 0.53 4.13 7.48
C LEU A 28 -1.00 3.95 7.44
N GLU A 29 -1.72 4.55 8.39
CA GLU A 29 -3.19 4.46 8.44
C GLU A 29 -3.85 5.08 7.22
N GLU A 30 -3.36 6.24 6.77
CA GLU A 30 -3.92 6.93 5.60
C GLU A 30 -3.71 6.10 4.33
N VAL A 31 -2.56 5.46 4.20
CA VAL A 31 -2.26 4.53 3.10
C VAL A 31 -3.22 3.32 3.14
N ILE A 32 -3.42 2.72 4.31
CA ILE A 32 -4.35 1.60 4.48
C ILE A 32 -5.78 2.02 4.08
N GLU A 33 -6.26 3.16 4.60
CA GLU A 33 -7.60 3.67 4.28
C GLU A 33 -7.74 3.96 2.78
N ALA A 34 -6.73 4.56 2.15
CA ALA A 34 -6.73 4.82 0.72
C ALA A 34 -6.81 3.54 -0.12
N ILE A 35 -6.13 2.45 0.29
CA ILE A 35 -6.21 1.15 -0.39
C ILE A 35 -7.61 0.54 -0.25
N ILE A 36 -8.12 0.44 0.98
CA ILE A 36 -9.38 -0.28 1.23
C ILE A 36 -10.62 0.47 0.69
N GLN A 37 -10.53 1.80 0.53
CA GLN A 37 -11.57 2.58 -0.13
C GLN A 37 -11.69 2.24 -1.62
N LYS A 38 -10.64 1.69 -2.22
CA LYS A 38 -10.61 1.30 -3.65
C LYS A 38 -10.97 -0.16 -3.84
N THR A 39 -10.55 -1.03 -2.93
CA THR A 39 -10.79 -2.46 -3.05
C THR A 39 -10.83 -3.18 -1.71
N LEU A 40 -11.67 -4.21 -1.63
CA LEU A 40 -11.68 -5.19 -0.53
C LEU A 40 -11.24 -6.58 -1.00
N ASP A 41 -10.76 -6.70 -2.24
CA ASP A 41 -10.26 -7.94 -2.81
C ASP A 41 -8.83 -8.21 -2.34
N GLU A 42 -8.55 -9.45 -1.94
CA GLU A 42 -7.25 -9.79 -1.35
C GLU A 42 -6.11 -9.70 -2.39
N GLN A 43 -6.37 -10.15 -3.61
CA GLN A 43 -5.37 -10.20 -4.65
C GLN A 43 -5.03 -8.79 -5.16
N GLU A 44 -6.03 -7.93 -5.28
CA GLU A 44 -5.83 -6.52 -5.63
C GLU A 44 -5.03 -5.80 -4.54
N ILE A 45 -5.35 -6.00 -3.26
CA ILE A 45 -4.58 -5.44 -2.13
C ILE A 45 -3.12 -5.89 -2.18
N LEU A 46 -2.88 -7.19 -2.36
CA LEU A 46 -1.51 -7.73 -2.51
C LEU A 46 -0.76 -7.08 -3.68
N THR A 47 -1.44 -6.90 -4.81
CA THR A 47 -0.86 -6.31 -6.02
C THR A 47 -0.51 -4.84 -5.81
N ILE A 48 -1.39 -4.07 -5.15
CA ILE A 48 -1.15 -2.67 -4.78
C ILE A 48 0.04 -2.57 -3.81
N CYS A 49 0.07 -3.37 -2.75
CA CYS A 49 1.19 -3.39 -1.79
C CYS A 49 2.51 -3.80 -2.46
N THR A 50 2.48 -4.71 -3.43
CA THR A 50 3.68 -5.07 -4.22
C THR A 50 4.18 -3.88 -5.06
N ALA A 51 3.27 -3.14 -5.69
CA ALA A 51 3.63 -1.93 -6.42
C ALA A 51 4.17 -0.82 -5.50
N LEU A 52 3.57 -0.67 -4.31
CA LEU A 52 4.07 0.25 -3.28
C LEU A 52 5.46 -0.15 -2.78
N ASN A 53 5.73 -1.45 -2.59
CA ASN A 53 7.05 -1.95 -2.25
C ASN A 53 8.11 -1.51 -3.28
N SER A 54 7.81 -1.64 -4.57
CA SER A 54 8.70 -1.16 -5.63
C SER A 54 8.86 0.37 -5.61
N TRP A 55 7.79 1.12 -5.33
CA TRP A 55 7.89 2.57 -5.20
C TRP A 55 8.78 2.97 -4.03
N VAL A 56 8.60 2.37 -2.85
CA VAL A 56 9.43 2.57 -1.66
C VAL A 56 10.90 2.26 -1.97
N ALA A 57 11.19 1.10 -2.57
CA ALA A 57 12.54 0.70 -2.95
C ALA A 57 13.29 1.74 -3.81
N MET A 58 12.55 2.51 -4.62
CA MET A 58 13.10 3.50 -5.54
C MET A 58 13.20 4.92 -4.95
N ASN A 59 12.45 5.23 -3.89
CA ASN A 59 12.28 6.59 -3.39
C ASN A 59 12.81 6.79 -1.96
N VAL A 60 13.12 5.71 -1.24
CA VAL A 60 13.59 5.80 0.13
C VAL A 60 15.08 6.14 0.20
N LEU A 61 15.37 7.31 0.78
CA LEU A 61 16.72 7.77 1.10
C LEU A 61 16.96 7.93 2.61
N VAL A 62 15.90 7.80 3.41
CA VAL A 62 15.87 8.09 4.86
C VAL A 62 15.00 7.07 5.59
N ARG A 63 15.14 6.97 6.91
CA ARG A 63 14.42 5.99 7.74
C ARG A 63 12.92 6.27 7.89
N GLU A 64 12.47 7.50 7.71
CA GLU A 64 11.06 7.87 7.82
C GLU A 64 10.53 8.24 6.44
N VAL A 65 9.41 7.64 6.05
CA VAL A 65 8.86 7.74 4.71
C VAL A 65 7.40 8.13 4.83
N GLU A 66 7.00 9.14 4.08
CA GLU A 66 5.60 9.46 3.84
C GLU A 66 5.27 8.97 2.43
N ILE A 67 4.24 8.14 2.28
CA ILE A 67 3.77 7.69 0.97
C ILE A 67 2.66 8.65 0.53
N PRO A 68 2.86 9.46 -0.52
CA PRO A 68 1.83 10.38 -0.97
C PRO A 68 0.56 9.63 -1.40
N VAL A 69 -0.60 10.13 -1.01
CA VAL A 69 -1.91 9.53 -1.37
C VAL A 69 -2.08 9.48 -2.89
N GLU A 70 -1.50 10.41 -3.64
CA GLU A 70 -1.52 10.43 -5.11
C GLU A 70 -0.79 9.21 -5.70
N VAL A 71 0.24 8.70 -5.03
CA VAL A 71 0.94 7.47 -5.45
C VAL A 71 0.01 6.27 -5.25
N VAL A 72 -0.66 6.17 -4.10
CA VAL A 72 -1.61 5.09 -3.81
C VAL A 72 -2.76 5.12 -4.82
N ASN A 73 -3.33 6.30 -5.07
CA ASN A 73 -4.40 6.50 -6.06
C ASN A 73 -3.93 6.15 -7.47
N GLY A 74 -2.76 6.64 -7.89
CA GLY A 74 -2.23 6.35 -9.23
C GLY A 74 -1.90 4.87 -9.44
N LEU A 75 -1.49 4.14 -8.41
CA LEU A 75 -1.26 2.69 -8.48
C LEU A 75 -2.58 1.92 -8.51
N THR A 76 -3.53 2.27 -7.65
CA THR A 76 -4.85 1.61 -7.60
C THR A 76 -5.60 1.80 -8.91
N GLU A 77 -5.63 3.01 -9.48
CA GLU A 77 -6.25 3.27 -10.79
C GLU A 77 -5.66 2.39 -11.89
N LYS A 78 -4.33 2.29 -11.97
CA LYS A 78 -3.67 1.47 -12.99
C LYS A 78 -4.02 -0.01 -12.86
N ILE A 79 -4.01 -0.55 -11.65
CA ILE A 79 -4.25 -1.97 -11.38
C ILE A 79 -5.72 -2.32 -11.63
N LEU A 80 -6.64 -1.52 -11.09
CA LEU A 80 -8.07 -1.79 -11.17
C LEU A 80 -8.64 -1.53 -12.57
N CYS A 81 -8.10 -0.57 -13.31
CA CYS A 81 -8.51 -0.34 -14.70
C CYS A 81 -8.00 -1.42 -15.67
N THR A 82 -6.96 -2.17 -15.33
CA THR A 82 -6.48 -3.30 -16.17
C THR A 82 -7.31 -4.58 -16.04
N HIS A 83 -8.35 -4.60 -15.21
CA HIS A 83 -9.19 -5.78 -14.95
C HIS A 83 -10.65 -5.62 -15.42
N ASN A 84 -10.95 -4.54 -16.17
CA ASN A 84 -12.25 -4.29 -16.81
C ASN A 84 -12.24 -4.63 -18.30
#